data_AF-A0A7Y5GJY0-F1
#
_entry.id   AF-A0A7Y5GJY0-F1
#
_cell.length_a   1.000
_cell.length_b   1.000
_cell.length_c   1.000
_cell.angle_alpha   90.00
_cell.angle_beta   90.00
_cell.angle_gamma   90.00
#
_symmetry.space_group_name_H-M   'P 1'
#
loop_
_entity.id
_entity.type
_entity.pdbx_description
1 polymer ?
#
loop_
_entity_poly.entity_id
_entity_poly.type
_entity_poly.pdbx_seq_one_letter_code
_entity_poly.pdbx_strand_id
1 'polypeptide(L)'
;FRDPAALKAAGMLQDLARRYFQRGSLAMSHTESQLQFVNNKAAMIFCGVWLENEQRDTIRPGFELRCFNVPAVEGGKGNPRLFNGLGTEYVFMPTEGRNPDVAADFTRYMVSLEKGPDMGASIGVISPLRGGCPPSAVSPALQSVLRMLDESMVDGTPGIFNVRLAELLLEWQQQVMIPSLAGLLHGTLTPEEFARRLDTGIARARANPDIIIPEFKPYDPQAFGEPL
;
A
#
# COMPACT_ATOMS: atom_id res chain seq x y z
N PHE A 1 -10.56 -13.77 -11.18
CA PHE A 1 -9.31 -13.42 -11.88
C PHE A 1 -9.25 -13.85 -13.33
N ARG A 2 -10.18 -14.69 -13.84
CA ARG A 2 -10.21 -15.05 -15.27
C ARG A 2 -10.86 -14.01 -16.19
N ASP A 3 -11.25 -12.85 -15.66
CA ASP A 3 -11.72 -11.74 -16.49
C ASP A 3 -10.64 -11.31 -17.50
N PRO A 4 -10.98 -10.98 -18.76
CA PRO A 4 -10.00 -10.56 -19.77
C PRO A 4 -9.09 -9.41 -19.33
N ALA A 5 -9.60 -8.45 -18.54
CA ALA A 5 -8.78 -7.35 -18.02
C ALA A 5 -7.75 -7.83 -16.99
N ALA A 6 -8.13 -8.79 -16.14
CA ALA A 6 -7.22 -9.39 -15.16
C ALA A 6 -6.14 -10.25 -15.84
N LEU A 7 -6.48 -11.01 -16.87
CA LEU A 7 -5.51 -11.76 -17.68
C LEU A 7 -4.53 -10.82 -18.39
N LYS A 8 -5.04 -9.74 -18.99
CA LYS A 8 -4.20 -8.68 -19.59
C LYS A 8 -3.22 -8.09 -18.58
N ALA A 9 -3.70 -7.75 -17.37
CA ALA A 9 -2.87 -7.20 -16.31
C ALA A 9 -1.78 -8.20 -15.85
N ALA A 10 -2.12 -9.48 -15.68
CA ALA A 10 -1.15 -10.52 -15.34
C ALA A 10 -0.09 -10.71 -16.43
N GLY A 11 -0.49 -10.65 -17.71
CA GLY A 11 0.44 -10.68 -18.84
C GLY A 11 1.38 -9.47 -18.87
N MET A 12 0.86 -8.27 -18.64
CA MET A 12 1.67 -7.04 -18.55
C MET A 12 2.68 -7.11 -17.39
N LEU A 13 2.27 -7.59 -16.23
CA LEU A 13 3.16 -7.74 -15.08
C LEU A 13 4.26 -8.78 -15.33
N GLN A 14 3.92 -9.90 -15.96
CA GLN A 14 4.89 -10.91 -16.38
C GLN A 14 5.88 -10.33 -17.40
N ASP A 15 5.41 -9.57 -18.40
CA ASP A 15 6.28 -8.92 -19.39
C ASP A 15 7.23 -7.92 -18.72
N LEU A 16 6.70 -7.10 -17.80
CA LEU A 16 7.48 -6.14 -17.03
C LEU A 16 8.61 -6.83 -16.26
N ALA A 17 8.26 -7.90 -15.53
CA ALA A 17 9.21 -8.65 -14.71
C ALA A 17 10.31 -9.32 -15.55
N ARG A 18 9.95 -9.89 -16.69
CA ARG A 18 10.88 -10.65 -17.51
C ARG A 18 11.78 -9.80 -18.39
N ARG A 19 11.36 -8.58 -18.74
CA ARG A 19 12.10 -7.71 -19.65
C ARG A 19 12.80 -6.54 -18.98
N TYR A 20 12.22 -5.99 -17.91
CA TYR A 20 12.65 -4.69 -17.37
C TYR A 20 13.09 -4.72 -15.92
N PHE A 21 12.76 -5.76 -15.15
CA PHE A 21 13.31 -5.87 -13.80
C PHE A 21 14.81 -6.13 -13.84
N GLN A 22 15.52 -5.59 -12.85
CA GLN A 22 16.94 -5.85 -12.66
C GLN A 22 17.19 -7.36 -12.57
N ARG A 23 18.23 -7.86 -13.26
CA ARG A 23 18.59 -9.27 -13.20
C ARG A 23 18.87 -9.70 -11.75
N GLY A 24 18.22 -10.77 -11.30
CA GLY A 24 18.34 -11.27 -9.93
C GLY A 24 17.42 -10.60 -8.91
N SER A 25 16.58 -9.64 -9.32
CA SER A 25 15.65 -8.94 -8.43
C SER A 25 14.70 -9.88 -7.66
N LEU A 26 14.31 -11.01 -8.26
CA LEU A 26 13.40 -11.97 -7.63
C LEU A 26 14.02 -12.76 -6.47
N ALA A 27 15.34 -12.67 -6.30
CA ALA A 27 16.06 -13.22 -5.15
C ALA A 27 16.39 -12.16 -4.09
N MET A 28 16.08 -10.88 -4.35
CA MET A 28 16.35 -9.80 -3.41
C MET A 28 15.25 -9.70 -2.36
N SER A 29 15.67 -9.44 -1.13
CA SER A 29 14.80 -8.93 -0.09
C SER A 29 14.33 -7.50 -0.40
N HIS A 30 13.34 -7.05 0.36
CA HIS A 30 12.87 -5.67 0.37
C HIS A 30 14.03 -4.67 0.49
N THR A 31 14.86 -4.81 1.52
CA THR A 31 15.99 -3.90 1.79
C THR A 31 17.06 -3.98 0.70
N GLU A 32 17.38 -5.16 0.18
CA GLU A 32 18.36 -5.29 -0.91
C GLU A 32 17.90 -4.58 -2.18
N SER A 33 16.60 -4.65 -2.52
CA SER A 33 16.05 -3.95 -3.68
C SER A 33 16.14 -2.42 -3.53
N GLN A 34 15.89 -1.89 -2.32
CA GLN A 34 16.05 -0.48 -2.02
C GLN A 34 17.51 -0.04 -2.11
N LEU A 35 18.43 -0.86 -1.61
CA LEU A 35 19.87 -0.62 -1.70
C LEU A 35 20.34 -0.52 -3.16
N GLN A 36 19.81 -1.36 -4.05
CA GLN A 36 20.12 -1.24 -5.48
C GLN A 36 19.66 0.12 -6.04
N PHE A 37 18.46 0.54 -5.70
CA PHE A 37 17.90 1.81 -6.14
C PHE A 37 18.72 3.03 -5.67
N VAL A 38 18.98 3.17 -4.36
CA VAL A 38 19.75 4.31 -3.82
C VAL A 38 21.23 4.29 -4.22
N ASN A 39 21.73 3.13 -4.67
CA ASN A 39 23.06 3.00 -5.27
C ASN A 39 23.10 3.23 -6.80
N ASN A 40 22.04 3.82 -7.37
CA ASN A 40 21.90 4.10 -8.81
C ASN A 40 22.00 2.85 -9.69
N LYS A 41 21.58 1.68 -9.20
CA LYS A 41 21.53 0.43 -9.97
C LYS A 41 20.18 0.17 -10.63
N ALA A 42 19.13 0.86 -10.16
CA ALA A 42 17.81 0.86 -10.77
C ALA A 42 17.30 2.31 -10.89
N ALA A 43 16.67 2.64 -12.01
CA ALA A 43 16.09 3.97 -12.24
C ALA A 43 14.73 4.16 -11.55
N MET A 44 14.01 3.06 -11.30
CA MET A 44 12.70 3.05 -10.65
C MET A 44 12.63 1.86 -9.70
N ILE A 45 11.83 2.00 -8.65
CA ILE A 45 11.53 0.94 -7.69
C ILE A 45 10.04 0.98 -7.34
N PHE A 46 9.40 -0.18 -7.29
CA PHE A 46 8.05 -0.30 -6.74
C PHE A 46 8.16 -0.47 -5.22
N CYS A 47 7.98 0.62 -4.47
CA CYS A 47 8.09 0.64 -3.02
C CYS A 47 7.13 1.68 -2.42
N GLY A 48 6.86 1.56 -1.12
CA GLY A 48 6.06 2.53 -0.39
C GLY A 48 6.82 3.80 -0.02
N VAL A 49 6.08 4.74 0.55
CA VAL A 49 6.59 6.07 0.95
C VAL A 49 7.67 6.01 2.04
N TRP A 50 7.75 4.89 2.76
CA TRP A 50 8.73 4.63 3.82
C TRP A 50 10.16 4.44 3.32
N LEU A 51 10.39 4.26 2.01
CA LEU A 51 11.73 4.01 1.43
C LEU A 51 12.76 5.06 1.85
N GLU A 52 12.39 6.35 1.81
CA GLU A 52 13.31 7.44 2.15
C GLU A 52 13.78 7.32 3.61
N ASN A 53 12.86 7.03 4.53
CA ASN A 53 13.19 6.86 5.93
C ASN A 53 14.01 5.58 6.18
N GLU A 54 13.65 4.46 5.54
CA GLU A 54 14.38 3.19 5.68
C GLU A 54 15.81 3.26 5.13
N GLN A 55 16.05 4.08 4.11
CA GLN A 55 17.35 4.25 3.48
C GLN A 55 18.07 5.55 3.87
N ARG A 56 17.58 6.30 4.87
CA ARG A 56 18.10 7.62 5.22
C ARG A 56 19.61 7.64 5.49
N ASP A 57 20.13 6.55 6.07
CA ASP A 57 21.55 6.41 6.43
C ASP A 57 22.42 5.97 5.22
N THR A 58 21.79 5.52 4.13
CA THR A 58 22.46 5.07 2.90
C THR A 58 22.33 6.07 1.75
N ILE A 59 21.26 6.86 1.73
CA ILE A 59 21.00 7.86 0.70
C ILE A 59 22.13 8.89 0.71
N ARG A 60 22.76 9.07 -0.45
CA ARG A 60 23.89 9.99 -0.62
C ARG A 60 23.40 11.44 -0.71
N PRO A 61 24.17 12.42 -0.24
CA PRO A 61 23.85 13.83 -0.44
C PRO A 61 23.59 14.15 -1.90
N GLY A 62 22.51 14.90 -2.16
CA GLY A 62 22.10 15.29 -3.51
C GLY A 62 21.32 14.23 -4.29
N PHE A 63 21.07 13.04 -3.73
CA PHE A 63 20.14 12.09 -4.33
C PHE A 63 18.71 12.64 -4.26
N GLU A 64 18.02 12.71 -5.40
CA GLU A 64 16.65 13.20 -5.48
C GLU A 64 15.66 12.04 -5.64
N LEU A 65 14.68 11.99 -4.74
CA LEU A 65 13.61 10.99 -4.74
C LEU A 65 12.25 11.65 -4.97
N ARG A 66 11.42 11.02 -5.81
CA ARG A 66 10.02 11.38 -6.04
C ARG A 66 9.19 10.11 -6.21
N CYS A 67 7.92 10.20 -5.86
CA CYS A 67 6.91 9.18 -6.10
C CYS A 67 6.03 9.62 -7.29
N PHE A 68 5.51 8.64 -8.01
CA PHE A 68 4.51 8.82 -9.06
C PHE A 68 3.60 7.59 -9.07
N ASN A 69 2.38 7.75 -9.61
CA ASN A 69 1.44 6.63 -9.70
C ASN A 69 1.90 5.58 -10.73
N VAL A 70 1.44 4.35 -10.59
CA VAL A 70 1.65 3.31 -11.62
C VAL A 70 1.11 3.83 -12.96
N PRO A 71 1.90 3.79 -14.05
CA PRO A 71 1.46 4.32 -15.35
C PRO A 71 0.13 3.71 -15.82
N ALA A 72 -0.73 4.57 -16.34
CA ALA A 72 -2.04 4.16 -16.83
C ALA A 72 -1.93 3.21 -18.03
N VAL A 73 -2.87 2.27 -18.12
CA VAL A 73 -3.01 1.39 -19.29
C VAL A 73 -3.92 2.06 -20.31
N GLU A 74 -3.45 2.20 -21.55
CA GLU A 74 -4.25 2.73 -22.65
C GLU A 74 -5.55 1.92 -22.82
N GLY A 75 -6.67 2.63 -22.95
CA GLY A 75 -8.01 2.03 -23.00
C GLY A 75 -8.48 1.40 -21.68
N GLY A 76 -7.77 1.63 -20.57
CA GLY A 76 -8.19 1.22 -19.23
C GLY A 76 -9.49 1.90 -18.81
N LYS A 77 -10.40 1.14 -18.20
CA LYS A 77 -11.70 1.65 -17.71
C LYS A 77 -11.65 2.27 -16.31
N GLY A 78 -10.58 2.01 -15.56
CA GLY A 78 -10.40 2.54 -14.21
C GLY A 78 -9.96 4.00 -14.23
N ASN A 79 -10.08 4.68 -13.09
CA ASN A 79 -9.54 6.03 -12.93
C ASN A 79 -8.01 5.95 -12.75
N PRO A 80 -7.20 6.48 -13.68
CA PRO A 80 -5.74 6.38 -13.65
C PRO A 80 -5.09 7.25 -12.56
N ARG A 81 -5.87 8.12 -11.91
CA ARG A 81 -5.42 8.95 -10.79
C ARG A 81 -5.50 8.20 -9.46
N LEU A 82 -6.20 7.07 -9.41
CA LEU A 82 -6.29 6.27 -8.19
C LEU A 82 -4.97 5.56 -7.92
N PHE A 83 -4.54 5.55 -6.67
CA PHE A 83 -3.33 4.83 -6.26
C PHE A 83 -3.59 3.95 -5.04
N ASN A 84 -2.73 2.94 -4.88
CA ASN A 84 -2.84 2.02 -3.75
C ASN A 84 -2.35 2.71 -2.47
N GLY A 85 -3.16 2.68 -1.43
CA GLY A 85 -2.81 3.24 -0.14
C GLY A 85 -3.60 2.61 1.00
N LEU A 86 -3.01 2.65 2.18
CA LEU A 86 -3.57 2.12 3.42
C LEU A 86 -2.91 2.83 4.60
N GLY A 87 -3.69 3.23 5.61
CA GLY A 87 -3.14 3.50 6.94
C GLY A 87 -2.77 2.20 7.65
N THR A 88 -1.51 2.04 8.03
CA THR A 88 -0.97 0.83 8.66
C THR A 88 -0.62 1.01 10.13
N GLU A 89 -0.63 2.27 10.60
CA GLU A 89 -0.29 2.67 11.95
C GLU A 89 -1.55 2.69 12.81
N TYR A 90 -1.77 1.60 13.55
CA TYR A 90 -2.90 1.48 14.47
C TYR A 90 -2.52 1.94 15.87
N VAL A 91 -3.34 2.81 16.46
CA VAL A 91 -3.28 3.13 17.89
C VAL A 91 -4.46 2.47 18.57
N PHE A 92 -4.18 1.58 19.51
CA PHE A 92 -5.21 0.90 20.31
C PHE A 92 -5.25 1.47 21.73
N MET A 93 -6.45 1.70 22.23
CA MET A 93 -6.69 2.15 23.59
C MET A 93 -7.44 1.05 24.37
N PRO A 94 -6.84 0.45 25.40
CA PRO A 94 -7.55 -0.51 26.24
C PRO A 94 -8.57 0.23 27.12
N THR A 95 -9.86 -0.05 26.91
CA THR A 95 -10.96 0.58 27.66
C THR A 95 -11.00 0.17 29.13
N GLU A 96 -10.46 -0.99 29.47
CA GLU A 96 -10.35 -1.51 30.84
C GLU A 96 -8.98 -1.25 31.49
N GLY A 97 -8.17 -0.37 30.87
CA GLY A 97 -6.88 0.03 31.43
C GLY A 97 -7.03 0.78 32.76
N ARG A 98 -5.94 0.91 33.52
CA ARG A 98 -5.95 1.65 34.80
C ARG A 98 -6.29 3.14 34.64
N ASN A 99 -5.97 3.73 33.49
CA ASN A 99 -6.14 5.16 33.20
C ASN A 99 -6.71 5.34 31.78
N PRO A 100 -7.97 4.94 31.52
CA PRO A 100 -8.54 4.96 30.18
C PRO A 100 -8.65 6.38 29.63
N ASP A 101 -9.01 7.37 30.47
CA ASP A 101 -9.11 8.77 30.06
C ASP A 101 -7.75 9.36 29.65
N VAL A 102 -6.69 9.05 30.41
CA VAL A 102 -5.33 9.48 30.07
C VAL A 102 -4.85 8.85 28.77
N ALA A 103 -5.17 7.57 28.55
CA ALA A 103 -4.86 6.89 27.29
C ALA A 103 -5.63 7.50 26.10
N ALA A 104 -6.87 7.93 26.31
CA ALA A 104 -7.66 8.64 25.33
C ALA A 104 -7.04 10.00 24.98
N ASP A 105 -6.72 10.82 25.98
CA ASP A 105 -6.10 12.13 25.78
C ASP A 105 -4.75 12.02 25.08
N PHE A 106 -3.92 11.05 25.46
CA PHE A 106 -2.64 10.81 24.80
C PHE A 106 -2.81 10.37 23.35
N THR A 107 -3.78 9.49 23.07
CA THR A 107 -4.11 9.07 21.71
C THR A 107 -4.55 10.27 20.86
N ARG A 108 -5.47 11.10 21.37
CA ARG A 108 -5.92 12.33 20.70
C ARG A 108 -4.76 13.27 20.39
N TYR A 109 -3.84 13.43 21.33
CA TYR A 109 -2.63 14.24 21.13
C TYR A 109 -1.75 13.67 20.01
N MET A 110 -1.45 12.36 20.02
CA MET A 110 -0.62 11.72 19.01
C MET A 110 -1.18 11.88 17.59
N VAL A 111 -2.49 11.77 17.42
CA VAL A 111 -3.15 11.90 16.11
C VAL A 111 -3.75 13.29 15.87
N SER A 112 -3.30 14.33 16.60
CA SER A 112 -3.83 15.68 16.44
C SER A 112 -3.23 16.40 15.22
N LEU A 113 -3.88 17.50 14.79
CA LEU A 113 -3.29 18.40 13.79
C LEU A 113 -2.00 19.08 14.29
N GLU A 114 -1.81 19.20 15.61
CA GLU A 114 -0.57 19.69 16.20
C GLU A 114 0.58 18.69 15.97
N LYS A 115 0.30 17.39 16.02
CA LYS A 115 1.30 16.32 15.91
C LYS A 115 1.42 15.64 14.56
N GLY A 116 0.43 15.80 13.69
CA GLY A 116 0.52 15.35 12.30
C GLY A 116 1.82 15.78 11.59
N PRO A 117 2.29 17.04 11.72
CA PRO A 117 3.51 17.49 11.05
C PRO A 117 4.75 16.70 11.50
N ASP A 118 4.81 16.33 12.79
CA ASP A 118 5.92 15.57 13.36
C ASP A 118 6.02 14.17 12.73
N MET A 119 4.91 13.52 12.36
CA MET A 119 4.93 12.21 11.68
C MET A 119 5.63 12.28 10.32
N GLY A 120 5.28 13.30 9.54
CA GLY A 120 5.88 13.52 8.22
C GLY A 120 7.37 13.87 8.31
N ALA A 121 7.74 14.68 9.31
CA ALA A 121 9.12 15.11 9.52
C ALA A 121 10.03 14.02 10.10
N SER A 122 9.51 13.15 10.97
CA SER A 122 10.34 12.21 11.74
C SER A 122 10.47 10.81 11.13
N ILE A 123 9.36 10.25 10.63
CA ILE A 123 9.31 8.85 10.16
C ILE A 123 8.93 8.74 8.69
N GLY A 124 8.69 9.86 8.00
CA GLY A 124 8.39 9.86 6.57
C GLY A 124 7.01 9.28 6.25
N VAL A 125 6.03 9.46 7.14
CA VAL A 125 4.65 8.97 6.96
C VAL A 125 3.68 10.14 6.91
N ILE A 126 2.67 10.05 6.03
CA ILE A 126 1.63 11.07 5.89
C ILE A 126 0.54 10.81 6.93
N SER A 127 0.25 11.81 7.75
CA SER A 127 -0.87 11.79 8.68
C SER A 127 -2.19 11.57 7.93
N PRO A 128 -3.09 10.70 8.43
CA PRO A 128 -4.40 10.50 7.81
C PRO A 128 -5.33 11.71 7.96
N LEU A 129 -4.97 12.68 8.82
CA LEU A 129 -5.75 13.89 9.00
C LEU A 129 -5.58 14.86 7.83
N ARG A 130 -6.69 15.39 7.34
CA ARG A 130 -6.67 16.51 6.38
C ARG A 130 -5.93 17.69 7.00
N GLY A 131 -4.87 18.16 6.34
CA GLY A 131 -4.01 19.23 6.84
C GLY A 131 -3.00 18.79 7.90
N GLY A 132 -2.96 17.50 8.26
CA GLY A 132 -2.01 16.95 9.23
C GLY A 132 -0.56 16.96 8.74
N CYS A 133 -0.30 16.97 7.43
CA CYS A 133 1.05 17.08 6.89
C CYS A 133 1.12 18.26 5.90
N PRO A 134 1.43 19.48 6.35
CA PRO A 134 1.66 20.59 5.44
C PRO A 134 2.92 20.32 4.60
N PRO A 135 2.99 20.77 3.34
CA PRO A 135 4.16 20.54 2.48
C PRO A 135 5.49 21.02 3.07
N SER A 136 5.45 22.06 3.92
CA SER A 136 6.62 22.59 4.62
C SER A 136 7.20 21.66 5.70
N ALA A 137 6.43 20.68 6.17
CA ALA A 137 6.84 19.74 7.21
C ALA A 137 7.41 18.43 6.64
N VAL A 138 7.43 18.24 5.33
CA VAL A 138 7.79 16.95 4.72
C VAL A 138 8.84 17.09 3.62
N SER A 139 9.57 15.99 3.38
CA SER A 139 10.61 15.92 2.37
C SER A 139 10.07 16.17 0.95
N PRO A 140 10.92 16.56 0.00
CA PRO A 140 10.53 16.65 -1.40
C PRO A 140 9.94 15.35 -1.99
N ALA A 141 10.34 14.18 -1.47
CA ALA A 141 9.75 12.89 -1.84
C ALA A 141 8.29 12.80 -1.36
N LEU A 142 8.01 13.10 -0.09
CA LEU A 142 6.64 13.10 0.43
C LEU A 142 5.77 14.20 -0.17
N GLN A 143 6.33 15.37 -0.50
CA GLN A 143 5.59 16.41 -1.22
C GLN A 143 5.06 15.91 -2.57
N SER A 144 5.74 14.98 -3.24
CA SER A 144 5.22 14.37 -4.47
C SER A 144 4.01 13.47 -4.22
N VAL A 145 3.95 12.80 -3.08
CA VAL A 145 2.80 12.00 -2.66
C VAL A 145 1.63 12.89 -2.27
N LEU A 146 1.87 14.01 -1.57
CA LEU A 146 0.83 15.01 -1.28
C LEU A 146 0.22 15.56 -2.58
N ARG A 147 1.02 15.84 -3.61
CA ARG A 147 0.49 16.21 -4.94
C ARG A 147 -0.34 15.11 -5.56
N MET A 148 0.09 13.85 -5.48
CA MET A 148 -0.70 12.71 -5.97
C MET A 148 -2.05 12.59 -5.24
N LEU A 149 -2.08 12.83 -3.92
CA LEU A 149 -3.32 12.88 -3.12
C LEU A 149 -4.26 13.98 -3.63
N ASP A 150 -3.74 15.19 -3.83
CA ASP A 150 -4.53 16.33 -4.32
C ASP A 150 -5.04 16.09 -5.76
N GLU A 151 -4.22 15.49 -6.62
CA GLU A 151 -4.58 15.18 -8.01
C GLU A 151 -5.55 14.00 -8.15
N SER A 152 -5.63 13.13 -7.14
CA SER A 152 -6.48 11.93 -7.14
C SER A 152 -7.89 12.17 -6.60
N MET A 153 -8.20 13.36 -6.11
CA MET A 153 -9.47 13.67 -5.47
C MET A 153 -10.68 13.33 -6.36
N VAL A 154 -11.63 12.57 -5.82
CA VAL A 154 -12.94 12.25 -6.42
C VAL A 154 -14.01 12.64 -5.40
N ASP A 155 -14.93 13.52 -5.81
CA ASP A 155 -16.04 14.01 -4.97
C ASP A 155 -15.62 14.50 -3.57
N GLY A 156 -14.47 15.17 -3.47
CA GLY A 156 -13.94 15.71 -2.21
C GLY A 156 -13.19 14.69 -1.32
N THR A 157 -13.01 13.45 -1.80
CA THR A 157 -12.26 12.38 -1.11
C THR A 157 -10.99 12.00 -1.88
N PRO A 158 -9.86 11.69 -1.21
CA PRO A 158 -8.66 11.20 -1.90
C PRO A 158 -8.94 9.91 -2.66
N GLY A 159 -8.45 9.82 -3.90
CA GLY A 159 -8.58 8.66 -4.78
C GLY A 159 -7.68 7.49 -4.37
N ILE A 160 -7.84 7.00 -3.15
CA ILE A 160 -7.06 5.89 -2.60
C ILE A 160 -7.90 4.62 -2.71
N PHE A 161 -7.28 3.53 -3.15
CA PHE A 161 -7.89 2.20 -3.08
C PHE A 161 -7.00 1.20 -2.37
N ASN A 162 -7.61 0.19 -1.76
CA ASN A 162 -6.91 -0.94 -1.18
C ASN A 162 -7.64 -2.25 -1.51
N VAL A 163 -6.89 -3.31 -1.77
CA VAL A 163 -7.44 -4.65 -2.01
C VAL A 163 -7.37 -5.46 -0.71
N ARG A 164 -8.46 -5.42 0.06
CA ARG A 164 -8.58 -6.07 1.38
C ARG A 164 -8.64 -7.60 1.36
N LEU A 165 -8.76 -8.19 0.18
CA LEU A 165 -8.94 -9.64 0.04
C LEU A 165 -7.80 -10.43 0.68
N ALA A 166 -6.57 -9.92 0.57
CA ALA A 166 -5.39 -10.53 1.17
C ALA A 166 -5.42 -10.52 2.70
N GLU A 167 -5.99 -9.48 3.31
CA GLU A 167 -6.14 -9.34 4.76
C GLU A 167 -7.24 -10.26 5.33
N LEU A 168 -8.31 -10.47 4.55
CA LEU A 168 -9.43 -11.33 4.95
C LEU A 168 -9.14 -12.82 4.72
N LEU A 169 -8.31 -13.16 3.74
CA LEU A 169 -8.02 -14.53 3.34
C LEU A 169 -6.52 -14.85 3.49
N LEU A 170 -5.99 -14.76 4.72
CA LEU A 170 -4.56 -14.91 5.01
C LEU A 170 -3.96 -16.21 4.48
N GLU A 171 -4.61 -17.35 4.71
CA GLU A 171 -4.12 -18.64 4.21
C GLU A 171 -4.07 -18.68 2.68
N TRP A 172 -5.07 -18.12 2.01
CA TRP A 172 -5.07 -18.00 0.55
C TRP A 172 -3.95 -17.08 0.06
N GLN A 173 -3.74 -15.96 0.73
CA GLN A 173 -2.67 -15.02 0.40
C GLN A 173 -1.31 -15.74 0.44
N GLN A 174 -1.02 -16.41 1.56
CA GLN A 174 0.28 -17.03 1.82
C GLN A 174 0.52 -18.29 0.97
N GLN A 175 -0.49 -19.15 0.82
CA GLN A 175 -0.32 -20.45 0.17
C GLN A 175 -0.62 -20.43 -1.33
N VAL A 176 -1.41 -19.46 -1.81
CA VAL A 176 -1.84 -19.42 -3.20
C VAL A 176 -1.37 -18.16 -3.89
N MET A 177 -1.70 -16.97 -3.36
CA MET A 177 -1.43 -15.71 -4.06
C MET A 177 0.07 -15.45 -4.21
N ILE A 178 0.84 -15.46 -3.11
CA ILE A 178 2.28 -15.16 -3.14
C ILE A 178 3.05 -16.18 -4.02
N PRO A 179 2.89 -17.51 -3.86
CA PRO A 179 3.61 -18.47 -4.71
C PRO A 179 3.19 -18.40 -6.18
N SER A 180 1.91 -18.12 -6.46
CA SER A 180 1.44 -17.97 -7.85
C SER A 180 1.98 -16.69 -8.48
N LEU A 181 2.06 -15.59 -7.72
CA LEU A 181 2.68 -14.34 -8.18
C LEU A 181 4.16 -14.58 -8.49
N ALA A 182 4.90 -15.25 -7.61
CA ALA A 182 6.29 -15.62 -7.88
C ALA A 182 6.42 -16.47 -9.17
N GLY A 183 5.53 -17.45 -9.37
CA GLY A 183 5.50 -18.25 -10.60
C GLY A 183 5.19 -17.43 -11.86
N LEU A 184 4.26 -16.47 -11.76
CA LEU A 184 3.96 -15.53 -12.84
C LEU A 184 5.18 -14.67 -13.19
N LEU A 185 5.85 -14.08 -12.19
CA LEU A 185 7.04 -13.24 -12.40
C LEU A 185 8.22 -14.02 -12.97
N HIS A 186 8.43 -15.28 -12.53
CA HIS A 186 9.43 -16.18 -13.08
C HIS A 186 9.10 -16.68 -14.51
N GLY A 187 7.85 -16.57 -14.95
CA GLY A 187 7.39 -17.15 -16.21
C GLY A 187 7.18 -18.66 -16.15
N THR A 188 7.14 -19.26 -14.96
CA THR A 188 6.81 -20.69 -14.79
C THR A 188 5.31 -20.95 -14.77
N LEU A 189 4.50 -19.89 -14.64
CA LEU A 189 3.05 -19.91 -14.84
C LEU A 189 2.65 -18.97 -15.96
N THR A 190 1.70 -19.39 -16.79
CA THR A 190 1.02 -18.46 -17.71
C THR A 190 0.05 -17.54 -16.95
N PRO A 191 -0.36 -16.39 -17.53
CA PRO A 191 -1.43 -15.56 -16.96
C PRO A 191 -2.72 -16.32 -16.65
N GLU A 192 -3.11 -17.27 -17.51
CA GLU A 192 -4.31 -18.10 -17.35
C GLU A 192 -4.17 -19.08 -16.18
N GLU A 193 -3.01 -19.72 -16.05
CA GLU A 193 -2.71 -20.62 -14.94
C GLU A 193 -2.67 -19.87 -13.60
N PHE A 194 -2.02 -18.71 -13.58
CA PHE A 194 -2.02 -17.79 -12.45
C PHE A 194 -3.45 -17.42 -12.03
N ALA A 195 -4.26 -16.91 -12.97
CA ALA A 195 -5.63 -16.52 -12.71
C ALA A 195 -6.49 -17.68 -12.22
N ARG A 196 -6.34 -18.87 -12.82
CA ARG A 196 -7.06 -20.08 -12.39
C ARG A 196 -6.67 -20.49 -10.97
N ARG A 197 -5.38 -20.46 -10.62
CA ARG A 197 -4.90 -20.78 -9.26
C ARG A 197 -5.50 -19.82 -8.23
N LEU A 198 -5.52 -18.52 -8.53
CA LEU A 198 -6.14 -17.54 -7.63
C LEU A 198 -7.65 -17.80 -7.45
N ASP A 199 -8.40 -18.03 -8.53
CA ASP A 199 -9.85 -18.32 -8.47
C ASP A 199 -10.15 -19.59 -7.67
N THR A 200 -9.44 -20.69 -7.94
CA THR A 200 -9.58 -21.94 -7.18
C THR A 200 -9.21 -21.74 -5.71
N GLY A 201 -8.16 -20.98 -5.44
CA GLY A 201 -7.72 -20.68 -4.09
C GLY A 201 -8.75 -19.89 -3.28
N ILE A 202 -9.35 -18.85 -3.88
CA ILE A 202 -10.43 -18.09 -3.22
C ILE A 202 -11.62 -19.00 -2.95
N ALA A 203 -12.05 -19.79 -3.93
CA ALA A 203 -13.18 -20.70 -3.76
C ALA A 203 -12.95 -21.67 -2.59
N ARG A 204 -11.73 -22.21 -2.47
CA ARG A 204 -11.33 -23.06 -1.34
C ARG A 204 -11.36 -22.30 -0.02
N ALA A 205 -10.77 -21.10 0.03
CA ALA A 205 -10.73 -20.31 1.25
C ALA A 205 -12.13 -19.93 1.75
N ARG A 206 -13.04 -19.58 0.83
CA ARG A 206 -14.44 -19.30 1.17
C ARG A 206 -15.23 -20.52 1.63
N ALA A 207 -14.81 -21.72 1.24
CA ALA A 207 -15.43 -22.97 1.66
C ALA A 207 -14.83 -23.52 2.97
N ASN A 208 -13.76 -22.91 3.49
CA ASN A 208 -13.15 -23.32 4.75
C ASN A 208 -14.09 -22.93 5.91
N PRO A 209 -14.66 -23.89 6.67
CA PRO A 209 -15.55 -23.58 7.78
C PRO A 209 -14.83 -22.92 8.96
N ASP A 210 -13.51 -23.08 9.05
CA ASP A 210 -12.68 -22.53 10.12
C ASP A 210 -12.14 -21.14 9.77
N ILE A 211 -12.53 -20.57 8.62
CA ILE A 211 -12.05 -19.24 8.24
C ILE A 211 -12.65 -18.17 9.15
N ILE A 212 -11.78 -17.41 9.80
CA ILE A 212 -12.19 -16.30 10.65
C ILE A 212 -12.24 -15.04 9.79
N ILE A 213 -13.37 -14.80 9.16
CA ILE A 213 -13.68 -13.49 8.55
C ILE A 213 -14.60 -12.77 9.54
N PRO A 214 -14.19 -11.61 10.09
CA PRO A 214 -15.07 -10.82 10.93
C PRO A 214 -16.38 -10.49 10.21
N GLU A 215 -17.50 -10.52 10.93
CA GLU A 215 -18.77 -10.05 10.39
C GLU A 215 -18.62 -8.59 9.93
N PHE A 216 -19.05 -8.30 8.71
CA PHE A 216 -19.04 -6.93 8.21
C PHE A 216 -20.06 -6.11 8.99
N LYS A 217 -19.55 -5.18 9.79
CA LYS A 217 -20.35 -4.15 10.46
C LYS A 217 -20.14 -2.84 9.71
N PRO A 218 -21.15 -2.31 9.01
CA PRO A 218 -21.06 -1.01 8.37
C PRO A 218 -20.59 0.04 9.39
N TYR A 219 -19.74 0.96 8.94
CA TYR A 219 -19.35 2.10 9.76
C TYR A 219 -20.58 2.96 10.06
N ASP A 220 -20.84 3.24 11.35
CA ASP A 220 -21.89 4.13 11.82
C ASP A 220 -21.27 5.35 12.48
N PRO A 221 -21.13 6.48 11.77
CA PRO A 221 -20.54 7.71 12.31
C PRO A 221 -21.24 8.21 13.58
N GLN A 222 -22.55 8.01 13.71
CA GLN A 222 -23.32 8.45 14.87
C GLN A 222 -22.98 7.66 16.13
N ALA A 223 -22.72 6.35 15.98
CA ALA A 223 -22.27 5.50 17.09
C ALA A 223 -20.92 5.95 17.69
N PHE A 224 -20.13 6.72 16.94
CA PHE A 224 -18.84 7.27 17.36
C PHE A 224 -18.86 8.78 17.62
N GLY A 225 -20.04 9.42 17.58
CA GLY A 225 -20.19 10.85 17.86
C GLY A 225 -19.60 11.77 16.78
N GLU A 226 -19.45 11.28 15.56
CA GLU A 226 -19.01 12.12 14.43
C GLU A 226 -20.17 12.95 13.88
N PRO A 227 -19.94 14.24 13.56
CA PRO A 227 -20.93 15.06 12.88
C PRO A 227 -21.13 14.58 11.44
N LEU A 228 -22.39 14.55 10.98
CA LEU A 228 -22.78 14.23 9.60
C LEU A 228 -22.26 15.27 8.59
#